data_AF-A0A847LV90-F1
#
_entry.id   AF-A0A847LV90-F1
#
_cell.length_a   1.000
_cell.length_b   1.000
_cell.length_c   1.000
_cell.angle_alpha   90.00
_cell.angle_beta   90.00
_cell.angle_gamma   90.00
#
_symmetry.space_group_name_H-M   'P 1'
#
loop_
_entity.id
_entity.type
_entity.pdbx_description
1 polymer ?
#
loop_
_entity_poly.entity_id
_entity_poly.type
_entity_poly.pdbx_seq_one_letter_code
_entity_poly.pdbx_strand_id
1 'polypeptide(L)'
;MAGNLKARLERLRVYSAVSKTAQEPYKPSSAHVPESVSTGSFPPPWISLAPLVLFRRELLPFPGEGLLDLCQVPRDFIKVLFRGNEHVPESLNLGDLLFFDLETSGLSGGAGTVAFLAAFSDIHGDTLEVRQYLLLDYPGEGALIECIAQELNRNPKTALVSFNGKAFDTQILRSRFILQGRLFPELNHIDLLGISRLLWTGLVPSCSQQVLEDQLLKKKRKGDIPGALAPQIWFSFLREGLGSCPSEPAAQDLLGVCNHNLLDIQGMVELLGLILKIGANPLLALETYPFNMDRLALSWPEGEQRLGLLQEAGRRGYPRALYELARIARQDGNWEAYCELLEQILKGPLQASLVLGLRASIGLASYYEWKQGDLDKAEEYTRRAFSLLEALVAERSRIGAKGPPPSINIKLKARLERITAKQQNRQRLL
;
A
#
# COMPACT_ATOMS: atom_id res chain seq x y z
N MET A 1 -6.58 25.52 -27.53
CA MET A 1 -7.58 26.57 -27.77
C MET A 1 -8.75 26.01 -28.57
N ALA A 2 -9.98 26.27 -28.09
CA ALA A 2 -11.26 26.41 -28.82
C ALA A 2 -11.76 25.37 -29.86
N GLY A 3 -11.34 24.09 -29.81
CA GLY A 3 -11.85 23.06 -30.74
C GLY A 3 -12.93 22.09 -30.20
N ASN A 4 -13.16 22.00 -28.89
CA ASN A 4 -13.73 20.77 -28.29
C ASN A 4 -15.05 20.93 -27.49
N LEU A 5 -15.67 22.11 -27.46
CA LEU A 5 -16.94 22.28 -26.73
C LEU A 5 -18.16 21.93 -27.59
N LYS A 6 -18.16 22.33 -28.88
CA LYS A 6 -19.28 22.11 -29.80
C LYS A 6 -19.49 20.63 -30.11
N ALA A 7 -18.43 19.90 -30.48
CA ALA A 7 -18.49 18.46 -30.72
C ALA A 7 -18.90 17.67 -29.45
N ARG A 8 -18.44 18.11 -28.27
CA ARG A 8 -18.81 17.52 -26.98
C ARG A 8 -20.27 17.76 -26.62
N LEU A 9 -20.79 18.96 -26.90
CA LEU A 9 -22.21 19.30 -26.71
C LEU A 9 -23.11 18.58 -27.72
N GLU A 10 -22.67 18.39 -28.97
CA GLU A 10 -23.38 17.59 -29.97
C GLU A 10 -23.48 16.12 -29.55
N ARG A 11 -22.39 15.50 -29.08
CA ARG A 11 -22.41 14.11 -28.56
C ARG A 11 -23.33 13.95 -27.33
N LEU A 12 -23.32 14.90 -26.39
CA LEU A 12 -24.23 14.89 -25.23
C LEU A 12 -25.71 15.07 -25.62
N ARG A 13 -26.01 15.87 -26.65
CA ARG A 13 -27.37 16.05 -27.17
C ARG A 13 -27.91 14.79 -27.86
N VAL A 14 -27.07 14.09 -28.61
CA VAL A 14 -27.44 12.81 -29.24
C VAL A 14 -27.74 11.76 -28.16
N TYR A 15 -26.93 11.67 -27.11
CA TYR A 15 -27.12 10.69 -26.03
C TYR A 15 -28.35 10.96 -25.15
N SER A 16 -28.60 12.23 -24.80
CA SER A 16 -29.77 12.62 -23.99
C SER A 16 -31.11 12.42 -24.72
N ALA A 17 -31.10 12.38 -26.06
CA ALA A 17 -32.28 12.03 -26.86
C ALA A 17 -32.62 10.52 -26.81
N VAL A 18 -31.61 9.65 -26.66
CA VAL A 18 -31.80 8.18 -26.57
C VAL A 18 -32.21 7.74 -25.15
N SER A 19 -31.76 8.45 -24.12
CA SER A 19 -32.05 8.10 -22.72
C SER A 19 -33.48 8.46 -22.27
N LYS A 20 -34.14 9.42 -22.94
CA LYS A 20 -35.53 9.83 -22.63
C LYS A 20 -36.61 8.85 -23.10
N THR A 21 -36.28 7.88 -23.95
CA THR A 21 -37.23 6.87 -24.49
C THR A 21 -37.17 5.53 -23.76
N ALA A 22 -36.33 5.37 -22.73
CA ALA A 22 -36.16 4.12 -21.99
C ALA A 22 -36.88 4.14 -20.62
N GLN A 23 -38.21 4.32 -20.62
CA GLN A 23 -39.07 4.02 -19.48
C GLN A 23 -40.40 3.42 -19.99
N GLU A 24 -40.37 2.20 -20.53
CA GLU A 24 -41.50 1.25 -20.59
C GLU A 24 -41.03 -0.10 -21.18
N PRO A 25 -41.71 -1.24 -20.87
CA PRO A 25 -41.22 -2.57 -21.19
C PRO A 25 -41.28 -2.89 -22.70
N TYR A 26 -40.14 -3.37 -23.20
CA TYR A 26 -39.82 -3.60 -24.62
C TYR A 26 -40.74 -4.60 -25.35
N LYS A 27 -41.29 -4.19 -26.49
CA LYS A 27 -41.68 -5.04 -27.64
C LYS A 27 -41.22 -4.35 -28.94
N PRO A 28 -40.66 -5.07 -29.92
CA PRO A 28 -40.02 -4.44 -31.07
C PRO A 28 -41.04 -4.10 -32.17
N SER A 29 -41.00 -2.87 -32.66
CA SER A 29 -41.56 -2.50 -33.96
C SER A 29 -40.54 -1.65 -34.72
N SER A 30 -40.27 -2.06 -35.94
CA SER A 30 -39.31 -1.49 -36.88
C SER A 30 -39.80 -0.17 -37.47
N ALA A 31 -39.11 0.94 -37.17
CA ALA A 31 -38.99 2.08 -38.08
C ALA A 31 -37.83 3.01 -37.64
N HIS A 32 -36.86 3.15 -38.54
CA HIS A 32 -35.81 4.17 -38.61
C HIS A 32 -35.11 4.61 -37.32
N VAL A 33 -34.06 3.85 -36.97
CA VAL A 33 -32.96 4.28 -36.11
C VAL A 33 -31.96 5.08 -36.97
N PRO A 34 -31.60 6.33 -36.63
CA PRO A 34 -30.43 6.98 -37.22
C PRO A 34 -29.19 6.22 -36.76
N GLU A 35 -28.35 5.80 -37.71
CA GLU A 35 -27.18 4.93 -37.56
C GLU A 35 -26.55 5.00 -36.16
N SER A 36 -26.89 3.98 -35.37
CA SER A 36 -26.28 3.68 -34.10
C SER A 36 -24.77 3.61 -34.27
N VAL A 37 -24.03 4.41 -33.51
CA VAL A 37 -22.58 4.29 -33.32
C VAL A 37 -22.26 2.82 -33.08
N SER A 38 -21.68 2.16 -34.09
CA SER A 38 -21.41 0.73 -33.99
C SER A 38 -20.35 0.55 -32.92
N THR A 39 -20.68 -0.16 -31.85
CA THR A 39 -19.74 -0.63 -30.83
C THR A 39 -18.84 -1.75 -31.38
N GLY A 40 -18.64 -1.81 -32.70
CA GLY A 40 -18.08 -2.94 -33.44
C GLY A 40 -16.58 -2.83 -33.81
N SER A 41 -15.80 -2.00 -33.10
CA SER A 41 -14.40 -1.68 -33.47
C SER A 41 -13.40 -1.87 -32.32
N PHE A 42 -13.56 -2.89 -31.48
CA PHE A 42 -12.48 -3.36 -30.59
C PHE A 42 -12.22 -4.85 -30.86
N PRO A 43 -10.96 -5.31 -30.88
CA PRO A 43 -10.68 -6.70 -31.16
C PRO A 43 -11.23 -7.59 -30.02
N PRO A 44 -11.66 -8.83 -30.33
CA PRO A 44 -11.91 -9.83 -29.30
C PRO A 44 -10.74 -9.91 -28.31
N PRO A 45 -10.99 -10.15 -27.01
CA PRO A 45 -12.25 -10.60 -26.41
C PRO A 45 -13.18 -9.48 -25.91
N TRP A 46 -12.99 -8.22 -26.31
CA TRP A 46 -13.85 -7.12 -25.87
C TRP A 46 -15.26 -7.19 -26.45
N ILE A 47 -16.27 -7.00 -25.60
CA ILE A 47 -17.68 -6.94 -25.98
C ILE A 47 -18.33 -5.65 -25.49
N SER A 48 -19.40 -5.22 -26.15
CA SER A 48 -20.19 -4.06 -25.72
C SER A 48 -21.15 -4.48 -24.60
N LEU A 49 -21.00 -3.87 -23.42
CA LEU A 49 -21.88 -4.13 -22.26
C LEU A 49 -23.00 -3.10 -22.16
N ALA A 50 -22.71 -1.85 -22.53
CA ALA A 50 -23.64 -0.74 -22.61
C ALA A 50 -23.13 0.29 -23.64
N PRO A 51 -23.94 1.27 -24.07
CA PRO A 51 -23.46 2.35 -24.92
C PRO A 51 -22.19 3.00 -24.35
N LEU A 52 -21.11 2.98 -25.13
CA LEU A 52 -19.79 3.55 -24.77
C LEU A 52 -19.06 2.85 -23.61
N VAL A 53 -19.46 1.62 -23.25
CA VAL A 53 -18.79 0.81 -22.22
C VAL A 53 -18.49 -0.57 -22.78
N LEU A 54 -17.20 -0.91 -22.86
CA LEU A 54 -16.75 -2.24 -23.24
C LEU A 54 -16.40 -3.08 -22.01
N PHE A 55 -16.51 -4.39 -22.18
CA PHE A 55 -16.20 -5.38 -21.17
C PHE A 55 -15.27 -6.45 -21.75
N ARG A 56 -14.28 -6.86 -20.95
CA ARG A 56 -13.41 -8.01 -21.22
C ARG A 56 -13.36 -8.89 -19.99
N ARG A 57 -13.45 -10.20 -20.20
CA ARG A 57 -13.29 -11.22 -19.16
C ARG A 57 -12.14 -12.15 -19.55
N GLU A 58 -11.23 -12.37 -18.61
CA GLU A 58 -10.13 -13.31 -18.75
C GLU A 58 -10.13 -14.30 -17.60
N LEU A 59 -9.92 -15.58 -17.94
CA LEU A 59 -9.73 -16.64 -16.97
C LEU A 59 -8.27 -17.06 -17.06
N LEU A 60 -7.51 -16.77 -16.02
CA LEU A 60 -6.08 -17.00 -15.98
C LEU A 60 -5.82 -18.18 -15.04
N PRO A 61 -4.99 -19.16 -15.47
CA PRO A 61 -4.50 -20.18 -14.57
C PRO A 61 -3.80 -19.50 -13.40
N PHE A 62 -4.28 -19.78 -12.20
CA PHE A 62 -3.69 -19.33 -10.97
C PHE A 62 -3.34 -20.59 -10.20
N PRO A 63 -2.04 -20.94 -10.04
CA PRO A 63 -1.67 -22.14 -9.29
C PRO A 63 -2.03 -21.91 -7.83
N GLY A 64 -3.29 -22.18 -7.51
CA GLY A 64 -3.89 -21.98 -6.21
C GLY A 64 -3.12 -22.80 -5.20
N GLU A 65 -2.61 -23.98 -5.54
CA GLU A 65 -1.85 -24.87 -4.64
C GLU A 65 -0.69 -24.17 -3.87
N GLY A 66 -0.09 -23.09 -4.40
CA GLY A 66 0.93 -22.31 -3.68
C GLY A 66 0.39 -21.23 -2.72
N LEU A 67 -0.86 -20.79 -2.92
CA LEU A 67 -1.61 -19.84 -2.08
C LEU A 67 -2.76 -20.50 -1.29
N LEU A 68 -3.19 -21.71 -1.61
CA LEU A 68 -4.33 -22.41 -0.98
C LEU A 68 -3.88 -23.14 0.30
N ASP A 69 -2.57 -23.39 0.44
CA ASP A 69 -1.95 -23.73 1.74
C ASP A 69 -1.94 -22.54 2.72
N LEU A 70 -2.50 -21.37 2.36
CA LEU A 70 -2.73 -20.24 3.27
C LEU A 70 -3.82 -20.50 4.32
N CYS A 71 -4.28 -21.74 4.46
CA CYS A 71 -5.10 -22.22 5.58
C CYS A 71 -4.48 -21.99 6.98
N GLN A 72 -3.27 -21.41 7.10
CA GLN A 72 -2.64 -21.11 8.39
C GLN A 72 -2.02 -19.70 8.48
N VAL A 73 -2.57 -18.68 7.82
CA VAL A 73 -2.17 -17.30 8.18
C VAL A 73 -2.67 -17.00 9.59
N PRO A 74 -1.80 -16.70 10.58
CA PRO A 74 -2.23 -16.42 11.93
C PRO A 74 -3.17 -15.22 11.96
N ARG A 75 -4.21 -15.28 12.82
CA ARG A 75 -5.12 -14.16 13.06
C ARG A 75 -4.38 -12.87 13.40
N ASP A 76 -3.25 -12.97 14.08
CA ASP A 76 -2.41 -11.82 14.39
C ASP A 76 -1.81 -11.15 13.15
N PHE A 77 -1.44 -11.92 12.12
CA PHE A 77 -1.03 -11.33 10.84
C PHE A 77 -2.21 -10.75 10.08
N ILE A 78 -3.41 -11.34 10.18
CA ILE A 78 -4.63 -10.76 9.61
C ILE A 78 -4.86 -9.36 10.21
N LYS A 79 -4.68 -9.17 11.53
CA LYS A 79 -4.74 -7.82 12.15
C LYS A 79 -3.71 -6.85 11.59
N VAL A 80 -2.51 -7.33 11.24
CA VAL A 80 -1.48 -6.50 10.59
C VAL A 80 -1.92 -6.11 9.18
N LEU A 81 -2.47 -7.04 8.41
CA LEU A 81 -2.91 -6.84 7.04
C LEU A 81 -4.11 -5.89 6.95
N PHE A 82 -5.07 -6.02 7.87
CA PHE A 82 -6.27 -5.18 7.96
C PHE A 82 -6.08 -3.92 8.82
N ARG A 83 -4.84 -3.52 9.12
CA ARG A 83 -4.58 -2.37 10.00
C ARG A 83 -5.27 -1.11 9.49
N GLY A 84 -6.10 -0.50 10.34
CA GLY A 84 -6.86 0.71 10.01
C GLY A 84 -8.16 0.43 9.22
N ASN A 85 -8.63 -0.82 9.19
CA ASN A 85 -10.01 -1.15 8.89
C ASN A 85 -10.85 -1.17 10.17
N GLU A 86 -12.14 -0.90 10.05
CA GLU A 86 -13.07 -0.94 11.18
C GLU A 86 -13.32 -2.38 11.67
N HIS A 87 -13.36 -3.33 10.74
CA HIS A 87 -13.57 -4.73 11.03
C HIS A 87 -12.37 -5.56 10.56
N VAL A 88 -11.94 -6.49 11.41
CA VAL A 88 -10.89 -7.47 11.09
C VAL A 88 -11.55 -8.86 11.09
N PRO A 89 -11.53 -9.60 9.97
CA PRO A 89 -12.14 -10.91 9.92
C PRO A 89 -11.38 -11.92 10.79
N GLU A 90 -12.09 -12.94 11.28
CA GLU A 90 -11.49 -14.03 12.09
C GLU A 90 -10.52 -14.91 11.27
N SER A 91 -10.82 -15.08 9.99
CA SER A 91 -10.04 -15.85 9.03
C SER A 91 -10.04 -15.15 7.67
N LEU A 92 -8.95 -15.30 6.92
CA LEU A 92 -8.86 -14.81 5.56
C LEU A 92 -9.26 -15.91 4.58
N ASN A 93 -10.21 -15.63 3.70
CA ASN A 93 -10.56 -16.49 2.59
C ASN A 93 -10.27 -15.75 1.28
N LEU A 94 -9.49 -16.37 0.38
CA LEU A 94 -9.12 -15.77 -0.89
C LEU A 94 -10.34 -15.54 -1.81
N GLY A 95 -11.37 -16.39 -1.70
CA GLY A 95 -12.62 -16.21 -2.46
C GLY A 95 -13.47 -15.03 -1.99
N ASP A 96 -13.15 -14.44 -0.84
CA ASP A 96 -13.79 -13.21 -0.32
C ASP A 96 -12.98 -11.95 -0.67
N LEU A 97 -11.91 -12.06 -1.47
CA LEU A 97 -11.10 -10.92 -1.90
C LEU A 97 -11.48 -10.46 -3.31
N LEU A 98 -11.65 -9.15 -3.46
CA LEU A 98 -11.86 -8.49 -4.75
C LEU A 98 -10.68 -7.55 -5.02
N PHE A 99 -9.79 -7.98 -5.89
CA PHE A 99 -8.68 -7.16 -6.37
C PHE A 99 -9.22 -6.11 -7.34
N PHE A 100 -8.71 -4.89 -7.27
CA PHE A 100 -9.10 -3.86 -8.23
C PHE A 100 -7.97 -2.88 -8.51
N ASP A 101 -7.99 -2.33 -9.72
CA ASP A 101 -7.07 -1.32 -10.20
C ASP A 101 -7.76 -0.45 -11.26
N LEU A 102 -7.47 0.86 -11.29
CA LEU A 102 -8.08 1.80 -12.21
C LEU A 102 -7.05 2.54 -13.06
N GLU A 103 -7.41 2.83 -14.30
CA GLU A 103 -6.75 3.88 -15.07
C GLU A 103 -7.64 5.11 -15.14
N THR A 104 -7.03 6.27 -14.90
CA THR A 104 -7.77 7.52 -14.67
C THR A 104 -7.32 8.61 -15.63
N SER A 105 -8.22 9.53 -15.98
CA SER A 105 -7.93 10.60 -16.95
C SER A 105 -6.99 11.71 -16.41
N GLY A 106 -6.45 11.55 -15.21
CA GLY A 106 -5.56 12.54 -14.58
C GLY A 106 -5.10 12.12 -13.19
N LEU A 107 -3.95 12.65 -12.78
CA LEU A 107 -3.31 12.32 -11.50
C LEU A 107 -3.82 13.17 -10.32
N SER A 108 -4.56 14.25 -10.61
CA SER A 108 -5.19 15.10 -9.60
C SER A 108 -6.65 14.64 -9.42
N GLY A 109 -7.03 14.25 -8.19
CA GLY A 109 -8.37 13.74 -7.86
C GLY A 109 -9.51 14.79 -7.92
N GLY A 110 -9.44 15.78 -8.81
CA GLY A 110 -10.47 16.78 -9.00
C GLY A 110 -11.72 16.23 -9.68
N ALA A 111 -12.83 16.99 -9.61
CA ALA A 111 -14.14 16.58 -10.14
C ALA A 111 -14.18 16.28 -11.66
N GLY A 112 -13.13 16.65 -12.40
CA GLY A 112 -12.99 16.34 -13.83
C GLY A 112 -12.30 15.00 -14.14
N THR A 113 -11.70 14.35 -13.14
CA THR A 113 -11.01 13.06 -13.30
C THR A 113 -12.02 11.93 -13.31
N VAL A 114 -11.96 11.09 -14.34
CA VAL A 114 -12.81 9.91 -14.50
C VAL A 114 -11.94 8.65 -14.51
N ALA A 115 -12.46 7.54 -13.98
CA ALA A 115 -11.88 6.22 -14.22
C ALA A 115 -12.33 5.77 -15.61
N PHE A 116 -11.40 5.69 -16.55
CA PHE A 116 -11.72 5.26 -17.92
C PHE A 116 -11.49 3.77 -18.13
N LEU A 117 -10.69 3.11 -17.29
CA LEU A 117 -10.57 1.67 -17.22
C LEU A 117 -10.68 1.24 -15.76
N ALA A 118 -11.46 0.20 -15.51
CA ALA A 118 -11.54 -0.42 -14.19
C ALA A 118 -11.37 -1.93 -14.35
N ALA A 119 -10.39 -2.50 -13.67
CA ALA A 119 -10.26 -3.94 -13.53
C ALA A 119 -10.71 -4.40 -12.14
N PHE A 120 -11.40 -5.53 -12.13
CA PHE A 120 -11.76 -6.28 -10.95
C PHE A 120 -11.30 -7.71 -11.12
N SER A 121 -10.94 -8.36 -10.02
CA SER A 121 -10.62 -9.78 -10.06
C SER A 121 -10.92 -10.48 -8.75
N ASP A 122 -11.41 -11.71 -8.87
CA ASP A 122 -11.62 -12.64 -7.78
C ASP A 122 -11.00 -14.01 -8.13
N ILE A 123 -10.74 -14.80 -7.09
CA ILE A 123 -10.10 -16.11 -7.21
C ILE A 123 -11.16 -17.20 -6.95
N HIS A 124 -11.33 -18.10 -7.91
CA HIS A 124 -12.22 -19.26 -7.81
C HIS A 124 -11.42 -20.54 -8.01
N GLY A 125 -11.08 -21.22 -6.91
CA GLY A 125 -10.19 -22.38 -6.95
C GLY A 125 -8.82 -22.00 -7.53
N ASP A 126 -8.44 -22.66 -8.63
CA ASP A 126 -7.18 -22.43 -9.35
C ASP A 126 -7.31 -21.47 -10.54
N THR A 127 -8.33 -20.61 -10.52
CA THR A 127 -8.57 -19.64 -11.59
C THR A 127 -8.66 -18.25 -11.02
N LEU A 128 -7.84 -17.35 -11.56
CA LEU A 128 -7.99 -15.92 -11.38
C LEU A 128 -8.88 -15.39 -12.50
N GLU A 129 -10.07 -14.91 -12.15
CA GLU A 129 -10.96 -14.27 -13.10
C GLU A 129 -10.73 -12.76 -13.08
N VAL A 130 -10.36 -12.18 -14.22
CA VAL A 130 -10.18 -10.72 -14.37
C VAL A 130 -11.26 -10.16 -15.27
N ARG A 131 -11.89 -9.08 -14.83
CA ARG A 131 -13.01 -8.39 -15.48
C ARG A 131 -12.64 -6.93 -15.66
N GLN A 132 -12.51 -6.50 -16.91
CA GLN A 132 -12.14 -5.12 -17.25
C GLN A 132 -13.32 -4.39 -17.88
N TYR A 133 -13.54 -3.15 -17.46
CA TYR A 133 -14.57 -2.26 -17.95
C TYR A 133 -13.93 -1.00 -18.51
N LEU A 134 -14.11 -0.74 -19.81
CA LEU A 134 -13.47 0.36 -20.53
C LEU A 134 -14.51 1.40 -20.97
N LEU A 135 -14.28 2.65 -20.59
CA LEU A 135 -15.05 3.81 -21.00
C LEU A 135 -14.54 4.37 -22.33
N LEU A 136 -15.42 4.40 -23.32
CA LEU A 136 -15.10 4.86 -24.65
C LEU A 136 -15.28 6.37 -24.85
N ASP A 137 -16.19 7.00 -24.11
CA ASP A 137 -16.36 8.47 -24.03
C ASP A 137 -17.18 8.83 -22.78
N TYR A 138 -17.09 10.08 -22.31
CA TYR A 138 -17.73 10.58 -21.09
C TYR A 138 -19.23 10.24 -20.94
N PRO A 139 -20.09 10.26 -21.98
CA PRO A 139 -21.51 9.94 -21.81
C PRO A 139 -21.79 8.52 -21.32
N GLY A 140 -20.85 7.58 -21.48
CA GLY A 140 -20.97 6.21 -20.98
C GLY A 140 -20.72 6.05 -19.48
N GLU A 141 -20.24 7.10 -18.80
CA GLU A 141 -19.76 6.99 -17.42
C GLU A 141 -20.83 6.50 -16.45
N GLY A 142 -22.09 6.93 -16.61
CA GLY A 142 -23.18 6.47 -15.74
C GLY A 142 -23.36 4.95 -15.81
N ALA A 143 -23.24 4.36 -17.00
CA ALA A 143 -23.31 2.91 -17.20
C ALA A 143 -22.07 2.21 -16.64
N LEU A 144 -20.87 2.80 -16.77
CA LEU A 144 -19.66 2.25 -16.16
C LEU A 144 -19.75 2.22 -14.63
N ILE A 145 -20.21 3.31 -14.00
CA ILE A 145 -20.39 3.38 -12.54
C ILE A 145 -21.44 2.38 -12.05
N GLU A 146 -22.49 2.11 -12.83
CA GLU A 146 -23.43 1.01 -12.56
C GLU A 146 -22.74 -0.35 -12.56
N CYS A 147 -21.92 -0.64 -13.57
CA CYS A 147 -21.18 -1.90 -13.63
C CYS A 147 -20.21 -2.05 -12.44
N ILE A 148 -19.50 -0.99 -12.08
CA ILE A 148 -18.60 -0.99 -10.92
C ILE A 148 -19.39 -1.20 -9.62
N ALA A 149 -20.55 -0.55 -9.47
CA ALA A 149 -21.40 -0.75 -8.29
C ALA A 149 -21.88 -2.21 -8.18
N GLN A 150 -22.16 -2.88 -9.30
CA GLN A 150 -22.52 -4.30 -9.31
C GLN A 150 -21.35 -5.18 -8.86
N GLU A 151 -20.13 -4.92 -9.35
CA GLU A 151 -18.92 -5.63 -8.91
C GLU A 151 -18.71 -5.51 -7.40
N LEU A 152 -18.78 -4.29 -6.86
CA LEU A 152 -18.56 -4.03 -5.43
C LEU A 152 -19.62 -4.68 -4.52
N ASN A 153 -20.84 -4.93 -5.03
CA ASN A 153 -21.96 -5.49 -4.28
C ASN A 153 -22.17 -7.00 -4.51
N ARG A 154 -21.32 -7.67 -5.31
CA ARG A 154 -21.49 -9.09 -5.64
C ARG A 154 -21.46 -10.03 -4.44
N ASN A 155 -20.58 -9.77 -3.48
CA ASN A 155 -20.41 -10.59 -2.29
C ASN A 155 -20.37 -9.66 -1.04
N PRO A 156 -21.26 -9.85 -0.05
CA PRO A 156 -21.26 -9.03 1.16
C PRO A 156 -20.04 -9.23 2.06
N LYS A 157 -19.27 -10.32 1.88
CA LYS A 157 -18.02 -10.58 2.62
C LYS A 157 -16.78 -9.96 1.98
N THR A 158 -16.94 -9.30 0.83
CA THR A 158 -15.83 -8.77 0.04
C THR A 158 -14.93 -7.84 0.84
N ALA A 159 -13.63 -8.14 0.82
CA ALA A 159 -12.59 -7.16 1.12
C ALA A 159 -11.93 -6.72 -0.19
N LEU A 160 -11.87 -5.41 -0.42
CA LEU A 160 -11.13 -4.84 -1.54
C LEU A 160 -9.63 -5.05 -1.33
N VAL A 161 -8.92 -5.39 -2.40
CA VAL A 161 -7.47 -5.41 -2.45
C VAL A 161 -7.01 -4.49 -3.55
N SER A 162 -6.11 -3.56 -3.24
CA SER A 162 -5.47 -2.74 -4.28
C SER A 162 -4.04 -2.39 -3.92
N PHE A 163 -3.30 -1.85 -4.89
CA PHE A 163 -2.01 -1.25 -4.64
C PHE A 163 -2.15 0.26 -4.60
N ASN A 164 -2.06 0.87 -3.40
CA ASN A 164 -2.21 2.31 -3.18
C ASN A 164 -3.63 2.87 -3.43
N GLY A 165 -4.63 2.04 -3.70
CA GLY A 165 -5.96 2.55 -4.06
C GLY A 165 -6.79 3.11 -2.90
N LYS A 166 -6.39 2.91 -1.64
CA LYS A 166 -7.09 3.55 -0.50
C LYS A 166 -6.89 5.07 -0.51
N ALA A 167 -5.73 5.52 -0.96
CA ALA A 167 -5.37 6.94 -1.06
C ALA A 167 -5.74 7.58 -2.41
N PHE A 168 -5.91 6.78 -3.47
CA PHE A 168 -6.12 7.28 -4.83
C PHE A 168 -7.43 6.79 -5.43
N ASP A 169 -7.49 5.53 -5.86
CA ASP A 169 -8.59 4.99 -6.68
C ASP A 169 -9.96 5.07 -6.02
N THR A 170 -10.07 4.65 -4.75
CA THR A 170 -11.33 4.71 -3.99
C THR A 170 -11.82 6.14 -3.79
N GLN A 171 -10.92 7.14 -3.71
CA GLN A 171 -11.30 8.55 -3.57
C GLN A 171 -11.91 9.09 -4.87
N ILE A 172 -11.37 8.65 -6.00
CA ILE A 172 -11.91 8.97 -7.33
C ILE A 172 -13.30 8.32 -7.47
N LEU A 173 -13.43 7.01 -7.18
CA LEU A 173 -14.71 6.32 -7.26
C LEU A 173 -15.76 6.92 -6.32
N ARG A 174 -15.41 7.26 -5.07
CA ARG A 174 -16.32 7.97 -4.15
C ARG A 174 -16.88 9.24 -4.78
N SER A 175 -16.02 10.06 -5.37
CA SER A 175 -16.43 11.30 -6.04
C SER A 175 -17.34 11.01 -7.25
N ARG A 176 -17.02 10.01 -8.07
CA ARG A 176 -17.84 9.63 -9.24
C ARG A 176 -19.20 9.07 -8.84
N PHE A 177 -19.26 8.24 -7.80
CA PHE A 177 -20.50 7.69 -7.25
C PHE A 177 -21.42 8.81 -6.78
N ILE A 178 -20.90 9.79 -6.04
CA ILE A 178 -21.68 10.95 -5.57
C ILE A 178 -22.28 11.73 -6.75
N LEU A 179 -21.50 11.97 -7.81
CA LEU A 179 -21.99 12.66 -9.00
C LEU A 179 -23.11 11.89 -9.74
N GLN A 180 -23.16 10.57 -9.56
CA GLN A 180 -24.24 9.71 -10.07
C GLN A 180 -25.38 9.49 -9.05
N GLY A 181 -25.39 10.25 -7.94
CA GLY A 181 -26.42 10.17 -6.91
C GLY A 181 -26.35 8.90 -6.05
N ARG A 182 -25.15 8.31 -5.91
CA ARG A 182 -24.92 7.03 -5.21
C ARG A 182 -23.89 7.19 -4.11
N LEU A 183 -23.94 6.30 -3.14
CA LEU A 183 -22.90 6.15 -2.12
C LEU A 183 -21.96 5.01 -2.52
N PHE A 184 -20.66 5.24 -2.40
CA PHE A 184 -19.67 4.18 -2.51
C PHE A 184 -19.81 3.26 -1.28
N PRO A 185 -19.84 1.93 -1.44
CA PRO A 185 -20.02 1.03 -0.31
C PRO A 185 -18.81 1.08 0.63
N GLU A 186 -19.08 1.04 1.94
CA GLU A 186 -18.03 0.89 2.94
C GLU A 186 -17.62 -0.59 3.01
N LEU A 187 -16.44 -0.88 2.45
CA LEU A 187 -15.86 -2.21 2.38
C LEU A 187 -14.53 -2.23 3.14
N ASN A 188 -14.19 -3.37 3.75
CA ASN A 188 -12.83 -3.57 4.22
C ASN A 188 -11.87 -3.47 3.04
N HIS A 189 -10.70 -2.87 3.26
CA HIS A 189 -9.73 -2.60 2.22
C HIS A 189 -8.31 -2.93 2.69
N ILE A 190 -7.71 -3.91 2.01
CA ILE A 190 -6.30 -4.26 2.08
C ILE A 190 -5.55 -3.46 1.02
N ASP A 191 -4.81 -2.44 1.45
CA ASP A 191 -3.92 -1.68 0.57
C ASP A 191 -2.49 -2.24 0.68
N LEU A 192 -2.03 -2.88 -0.41
CA LEU A 192 -0.74 -3.58 -0.44
C LEU A 192 0.46 -2.63 -0.31
N LEU A 193 0.32 -1.34 -0.61
CA LEU A 193 1.45 -0.40 -0.49
C LEU A 193 1.90 -0.24 0.97
N GLY A 194 0.95 -0.22 1.90
CA GLY A 194 1.25 -0.06 3.33
C GLY A 194 2.10 -1.20 3.88
N ILE A 195 1.65 -2.44 3.66
CA ILE A 195 2.37 -3.64 4.08
C ILE A 195 3.67 -3.82 3.27
N SER A 196 3.70 -3.46 1.99
CA SER A 196 4.92 -3.52 1.19
C SER A 196 5.99 -2.55 1.69
N ARG A 197 5.62 -1.33 2.08
CA ARG A 197 6.55 -0.38 2.72
C ARG A 197 7.00 -0.88 4.08
N LEU A 198 6.14 -1.52 4.85
CA LEU A 198 6.53 -2.14 6.12
C LEU A 198 7.63 -3.18 5.89
N LEU A 199 7.44 -4.06 4.90
CA LEU A 199 8.32 -5.18 4.64
C LEU A 199 9.60 -4.80 3.87
N TRP A 200 9.57 -3.87 2.92
CA TRP A 200 10.69 -3.70 1.96
C TRP A 200 11.28 -2.29 1.84
N THR A 201 10.81 -1.30 2.59
CA THR A 201 11.44 0.05 2.56
C THR A 201 12.93 -0.05 2.89
N GLY A 202 13.78 0.46 1.99
CA GLY A 202 15.24 0.45 2.15
C GLY A 202 15.93 -0.86 1.76
N LEU A 203 15.16 -1.91 1.42
CA LEU A 203 15.68 -3.17 0.86
C LEU A 203 15.57 -3.21 -0.67
N VAL A 204 14.65 -2.42 -1.23
CA VAL A 204 14.46 -2.24 -2.68
C VAL A 204 14.54 -0.75 -3.04
N PRO A 205 14.81 -0.38 -4.31
CA PRO A 205 14.92 1.02 -4.74
C PRO A 205 13.67 1.86 -4.44
N SER A 206 12.49 1.27 -4.62
CA SER A 206 11.20 1.84 -4.25
C SER A 206 10.20 0.72 -3.97
N CYS A 207 9.13 1.03 -3.23
CA CYS A 207 8.00 0.11 -3.05
C CYS A 207 6.89 0.42 -4.08
N SER A 208 7.23 0.73 -5.34
CA SER A 208 6.23 0.70 -6.41
C SER A 208 5.96 -0.75 -6.79
N GLN A 209 4.74 -1.05 -7.26
CA GLN A 209 4.36 -2.40 -7.63
C GLN A 209 5.34 -3.01 -8.66
N GLN A 210 5.65 -2.29 -9.73
CA GLN A 210 6.60 -2.72 -10.76
C GLN A 210 7.98 -3.11 -10.19
N VAL A 211 8.51 -2.35 -9.23
CA VAL A 211 9.81 -2.66 -8.60
C VAL A 211 9.70 -3.87 -7.70
N LEU A 212 8.59 -4.03 -6.97
CA LEU A 212 8.37 -5.21 -6.12
C LEU A 212 8.23 -6.49 -6.95
N GLU A 213 7.53 -6.43 -8.09
CA GLU A 213 7.42 -7.55 -9.02
C GLU A 213 8.77 -7.97 -9.61
N ASP A 214 9.58 -7.01 -10.05
CA ASP A 214 10.93 -7.30 -10.54
C ASP A 214 11.83 -7.87 -9.44
N GLN A 215 11.90 -7.19 -8.30
CA GLN A 215 12.87 -7.53 -7.26
C GLN A 215 12.49 -8.78 -6.47
N LEU A 216 11.20 -9.00 -6.20
CA LEU A 216 10.71 -10.07 -5.33
C LEU A 216 10.15 -11.25 -6.13
N LEU A 217 9.35 -10.98 -7.16
CA LEU A 217 8.71 -12.03 -7.97
C LEU A 217 9.56 -12.43 -9.19
N LYS A 218 10.69 -11.73 -9.44
CA LYS A 218 11.58 -11.92 -10.59
C LYS A 218 10.88 -11.75 -11.93
N LYS A 219 9.82 -10.92 -11.96
CA LYS A 219 9.04 -10.60 -13.14
C LYS A 219 9.44 -9.25 -13.70
N LYS A 220 10.23 -9.26 -14.78
CA LYS A 220 10.50 -8.06 -15.57
C LYS A 220 9.43 -7.88 -16.63
N ARG A 221 8.61 -6.85 -16.47
CA ARG A 221 7.69 -6.41 -17.54
C ARG A 221 8.53 -5.84 -18.69
N LYS A 222 8.37 -6.38 -19.90
CA LYS A 222 9.03 -5.88 -21.12
C LYS A 222 8.01 -5.12 -21.96
N GLY A 223 8.38 -3.95 -22.48
CA GLY A 223 7.52 -3.15 -23.35
C GLY A 223 6.33 -2.50 -22.64
N ASP A 224 6.46 -2.28 -21.34
CA ASP A 224 5.38 -1.77 -20.51
C ASP A 224 5.12 -0.28 -20.78
N ILE A 225 3.84 0.11 -20.86
CA ILE A 225 3.47 1.52 -21.01
C ILE A 225 3.66 2.19 -19.64
N PRO A 226 4.44 3.28 -19.54
CA PRO A 226 4.49 4.03 -18.30
C PRO A 226 3.08 4.51 -17.93
N GLY A 227 2.55 4.13 -16.77
CA GLY A 227 1.17 4.47 -16.36
C GLY A 227 0.87 5.98 -16.40
N ALA A 228 1.88 6.84 -16.25
CA ALA A 228 1.74 8.30 -16.43
C ALA A 228 1.29 8.72 -17.85
N LEU A 229 1.44 7.86 -18.86
CA LEU A 229 0.99 8.07 -20.24
C LEU A 229 -0.44 7.59 -20.48
N ALA A 230 -0.99 6.73 -19.62
CA ALA A 230 -2.34 6.17 -19.79
C ALA A 230 -3.43 7.26 -20.00
N PRO A 231 -3.45 8.39 -19.26
CA PRO A 231 -4.39 9.47 -19.52
C PRO A 231 -4.25 10.06 -20.93
N GLN A 232 -3.01 10.28 -21.38
CA GLN A 232 -2.73 10.90 -22.68
C GLN A 232 -3.14 9.96 -23.83
N ILE A 233 -2.89 8.67 -23.68
CA ILE A 233 -3.32 7.62 -24.61
C ILE A 233 -4.84 7.62 -24.75
N TRP A 234 -5.58 7.63 -23.64
CA TRP A 234 -7.04 7.71 -23.67
C TRP A 234 -7.53 9.00 -24.34
N PHE A 235 -6.91 10.15 -24.05
CA PHE A 235 -7.26 11.40 -24.73
C PHE A 235 -6.95 11.40 -26.23
N SER A 236 -5.91 10.69 -26.68
CA SER A 236 -5.62 10.52 -28.11
C SER A 236 -6.70 9.69 -28.79
N PHE A 237 -7.09 8.56 -28.17
CA PHE A 237 -8.21 7.75 -28.62
C PHE A 237 -9.51 8.56 -28.75
N LEU A 238 -9.86 9.38 -27.76
CA LEU A 238 -11.05 10.24 -27.81
C LEU A 238 -11.04 11.29 -28.95
N ARG A 239 -9.85 11.74 -29.37
CA ARG A 239 -9.72 12.73 -30.46
C ARG A 239 -9.90 12.10 -31.83
N GLU A 240 -9.42 10.87 -32.01
CA GLU A 240 -9.58 10.09 -33.25
C GLU A 240 -11.03 9.63 -33.41
N GLY A 241 -11.69 9.29 -32.29
CA GLY A 241 -13.12 8.95 -32.25
C GLY A 241 -13.41 7.49 -32.56
N LEU A 242 -14.67 7.08 -32.34
CA LEU A 242 -15.10 5.67 -32.43
C LEU A 242 -15.26 5.13 -33.86
N GLY A 243 -15.18 5.99 -34.86
CA GLY A 243 -15.26 5.61 -36.28
C GLY A 243 -13.97 5.00 -36.83
N SER A 244 -12.88 5.07 -36.06
CA SER A 244 -11.58 4.53 -36.39
C SER A 244 -11.54 3.00 -36.25
N CYS A 245 -10.89 2.34 -37.18
CA CYS A 245 -10.67 0.89 -37.16
C CYS A 245 -9.76 0.52 -35.95
N PRO A 246 -9.89 -0.64 -35.28
CA PRO A 246 -9.03 -0.99 -34.14
C PRO A 246 -7.56 -1.20 -34.55
N SER A 247 -7.28 -1.22 -35.86
CA SER A 247 -5.94 -1.22 -36.44
C SER A 247 -5.27 0.16 -36.44
N GLU A 248 -5.92 1.21 -35.95
CA GLU A 248 -5.31 2.54 -35.79
C GLU A 248 -4.41 2.63 -34.54
N PRO A 249 -3.34 3.45 -34.57
CA PRO A 249 -2.35 3.50 -33.49
C PRO A 249 -2.93 3.79 -32.10
N ALA A 250 -3.88 4.71 -31.95
CA ALA A 250 -4.40 5.05 -30.61
C ALA A 250 -5.26 3.94 -29.99
N ALA A 251 -5.98 3.16 -30.80
CA ALA A 251 -6.72 1.99 -30.32
C ALA A 251 -5.75 0.89 -29.83
N GLN A 252 -4.65 0.68 -30.56
CA GLN A 252 -3.59 -0.26 -30.15
C GLN A 252 -2.89 0.18 -28.85
N ASP A 253 -2.58 1.48 -28.72
CA ASP A 253 -2.00 2.01 -27.48
C ASP A 253 -2.96 1.85 -26.29
N LEU A 254 -4.25 2.10 -26.49
CA LEU A 254 -5.27 1.91 -25.44
C LEU A 254 -5.45 0.45 -25.05
N LEU A 255 -5.34 -0.50 -26.00
CA LEU A 255 -5.27 -1.93 -25.70
C LEU A 255 -4.01 -2.29 -24.90
N GLY A 256 -2.88 -1.63 -25.18
CA GLY A 256 -1.67 -1.74 -24.38
C GLY A 256 -1.88 -1.31 -22.92
N VAL A 257 -2.60 -0.20 -22.69
CA VAL A 257 -3.00 0.25 -21.35
C VAL A 257 -3.90 -0.80 -20.68
N CYS A 258 -4.86 -1.37 -21.42
CA CYS A 258 -5.70 -2.44 -20.88
C CYS A 258 -4.88 -3.68 -20.49
N ASN A 259 -3.87 -4.03 -21.27
CA ASN A 259 -2.99 -5.15 -20.94
C ASN A 259 -2.09 -4.84 -19.73
N HIS A 260 -1.63 -3.59 -19.58
CA HIS A 260 -0.89 -3.15 -18.38
C HIS A 260 -1.71 -3.35 -17.11
N ASN A 261 -2.93 -2.80 -17.09
CA ASN A 261 -3.86 -2.91 -15.96
C ASN A 261 -4.23 -4.38 -15.64
N LEU A 262 -4.29 -5.26 -16.64
CA LEU A 262 -4.42 -6.71 -16.41
C LEU A 262 -3.19 -7.30 -15.70
N LEU A 263 -1.97 -6.95 -16.14
CA LEU A 263 -0.73 -7.39 -15.51
C LEU A 263 -0.59 -6.85 -14.09
N ASP A 264 -1.08 -5.63 -13.81
CA ASP A 264 -1.14 -5.07 -12.47
C ASP A 264 -2.03 -5.89 -11.54
N ILE A 265 -3.19 -6.33 -11.99
CA ILE A 265 -4.03 -7.25 -11.20
C ILE A 265 -3.28 -8.55 -10.90
N GLN A 266 -2.65 -9.18 -11.90
CA GLN A 266 -1.92 -10.44 -11.70
C GLN A 266 -0.76 -10.26 -10.71
N GLY A 267 0.05 -9.22 -10.88
CA GLY A 267 1.17 -8.94 -10.00
C GLY A 267 0.75 -8.59 -8.58
N MET A 268 -0.40 -7.95 -8.42
CA MET A 268 -0.99 -7.65 -7.11
C MET A 268 -1.42 -8.92 -6.38
N VAL A 269 -2.07 -9.86 -7.08
CA VAL A 269 -2.46 -11.15 -6.52
C VAL A 269 -1.24 -11.95 -6.06
N GLU A 270 -0.20 -12.01 -6.89
CA GLU A 270 1.04 -12.72 -6.58
C GLU A 270 1.82 -12.07 -5.43
N LEU A 271 1.86 -10.74 -5.41
CA LEU A 271 2.48 -9.98 -4.32
C LEU A 271 1.74 -10.23 -3.01
N LEU A 272 0.41 -10.24 -3.01
CA LEU A 272 -0.37 -10.64 -1.84
C LEU A 272 -0.02 -12.07 -1.42
N GLY A 273 0.11 -13.01 -2.36
CA GLY A 273 0.54 -14.38 -2.07
C GLY A 273 1.88 -14.45 -1.33
N LEU A 274 2.88 -13.69 -1.77
CA LEU A 274 4.16 -13.58 -1.08
C LEU A 274 4.01 -12.97 0.33
N ILE A 275 3.21 -11.91 0.47
CA ILE A 275 2.93 -11.26 1.76
C ILE A 275 2.28 -12.26 2.73
N LEU A 276 1.30 -13.03 2.25
CA LEU A 276 0.61 -14.03 3.06
C LEU A 276 1.54 -15.19 3.43
N LYS A 277 2.45 -15.61 2.55
CA LYS A 277 3.50 -16.60 2.86
C LYS A 277 4.45 -16.11 3.95
N ILE A 278 4.88 -14.85 3.87
CA ILE A 278 5.68 -14.21 4.94
C ILE A 278 4.87 -14.15 6.23
N GLY A 279 3.59 -13.80 6.17
CA GLY A 279 2.71 -13.73 7.32
C GLY A 279 2.43 -15.08 7.98
N ALA A 280 2.33 -16.15 7.20
CA ALA A 280 2.05 -17.49 7.69
C ALA A 280 3.19 -18.00 8.59
N ASN A 281 4.43 -17.86 8.14
CA ASN A 281 5.61 -18.25 8.92
C ASN A 281 6.79 -17.31 8.63
N PRO A 282 6.88 -16.15 9.31
CA PRO A 282 7.90 -15.17 8.96
C PRO A 282 9.33 -15.63 9.26
N LEU A 283 9.53 -16.48 10.28
CA LEU A 283 10.86 -17.01 10.61
C LEU A 283 11.37 -17.93 9.50
N LEU A 284 10.52 -18.84 9.01
CA LEU A 284 10.86 -19.71 7.88
C LEU A 284 11.03 -18.89 6.58
N ALA A 285 10.16 -17.90 6.34
CA ALA A 285 10.22 -17.09 5.13
C ALA A 285 11.55 -16.33 4.97
N LEU A 286 12.25 -16.02 6.06
CA LEU A 286 13.58 -15.38 6.02
C LEU A 286 14.65 -16.20 5.32
N GLU A 287 14.51 -17.52 5.25
CA GLU A 287 15.47 -18.39 4.56
C GLU A 287 15.47 -18.12 3.05
N THR A 288 14.37 -17.61 2.53
CA THR A 288 14.16 -17.40 1.09
C THR A 288 14.03 -15.92 0.73
N TYR A 289 13.32 -15.12 1.52
CA TYR A 289 12.92 -13.76 1.16
C TYR A 289 13.47 -12.73 2.15
N PRO A 290 14.21 -11.71 1.69
CA PRO A 290 14.62 -10.60 2.54
C PRO A 290 13.43 -9.67 2.82
N PHE A 291 13.20 -9.35 4.08
CA PHE A 291 12.25 -8.33 4.51
C PHE A 291 12.68 -7.69 5.85
N ASN A 292 12.13 -6.53 6.17
CA ASN A 292 12.38 -5.78 7.40
C ASN A 292 11.67 -6.45 8.58
N MET A 293 12.28 -7.51 9.12
CA MET A 293 11.70 -8.28 10.22
C MET A 293 11.48 -7.44 11.49
N ASP A 294 12.38 -6.51 11.81
CA ASP A 294 12.23 -5.63 12.96
C ASP A 294 10.94 -4.80 12.89
N ARG A 295 10.61 -4.30 11.70
CA ARG A 295 9.37 -3.53 11.46
C ARG A 295 8.14 -4.43 11.54
N LEU A 296 8.22 -5.64 10.96
CA LEU A 296 7.14 -6.61 11.03
C LEU A 296 6.84 -6.99 12.48
N ALA A 297 7.89 -7.33 13.25
CA ALA A 297 7.78 -7.67 14.67
C ALA A 297 7.12 -6.54 15.49
N LEU A 298 7.51 -5.29 15.24
CA LEU A 298 6.91 -4.13 15.93
C LEU A 298 5.45 -3.87 15.53
N SER A 299 5.02 -4.33 14.35
CA SER A 299 3.61 -4.25 13.93
C SER A 299 2.77 -5.41 14.43
N TRP A 300 3.41 -6.54 14.78
CA TRP A 300 2.74 -7.73 15.25
C TRP A 300 2.13 -7.50 16.65
N PRO A 301 0.91 -8.00 16.91
CA PRO A 301 0.33 -8.01 18.25
C PRO A 301 1.25 -8.64 19.31
N GLU A 302 1.13 -8.21 20.57
CA GLU A 302 1.89 -8.82 21.67
C GLU A 302 1.57 -10.31 21.82
N GLY A 303 2.61 -11.13 21.99
CA GLY A 303 2.50 -12.59 22.04
C GLY A 303 3.82 -13.28 21.71
N GLU A 304 3.80 -14.62 21.73
CA GLU A 304 4.98 -15.46 21.51
C GLU A 304 5.61 -15.24 20.13
N GLN A 305 4.78 -15.17 19.07
CA GLN A 305 5.27 -14.93 17.71
C GLN A 305 6.03 -13.59 17.61
N ARG A 306 5.49 -12.53 18.21
CA ARG A 306 6.17 -11.22 18.25
C ARG A 306 7.51 -11.31 18.97
N LEU A 307 7.54 -11.98 20.12
CA LEU A 307 8.76 -12.15 20.90
C LEU A 307 9.82 -12.93 20.09
N GLY A 308 9.43 -14.02 19.44
CA GLY A 308 10.32 -14.80 18.57
C GLY A 308 10.89 -13.97 17.41
N LEU A 309 10.06 -13.17 16.75
CA LEU A 309 10.52 -12.25 15.69
C LEU A 309 11.46 -11.17 16.22
N LEU A 310 11.19 -10.60 17.40
CA LEU A 310 12.06 -9.62 18.04
C LEU A 310 13.40 -10.24 18.44
N GLN A 311 13.41 -11.44 19.02
CA GLN A 311 14.62 -12.18 19.39
C GLN A 311 15.48 -12.48 18.16
N GLU A 312 14.86 -12.96 17.08
CA GLU A 312 15.55 -13.23 15.82
C GLU A 312 16.17 -11.96 15.22
N ALA A 313 15.38 -10.88 15.16
CA ALA A 313 15.88 -9.59 14.69
C ALA A 313 16.97 -9.01 15.62
N GLY A 314 16.82 -9.18 16.93
CA GLY A 314 17.83 -8.78 17.91
C GLY A 314 19.15 -9.51 17.69
N ARG A 315 19.12 -10.83 17.51
CA ARG A 315 20.29 -11.67 17.19
C ARG A 315 21.00 -11.25 15.90
N ARG A 316 20.23 -10.76 14.91
CA ARG A 316 20.77 -10.18 13.65
C ARG A 316 21.25 -8.74 13.81
N GLY A 317 21.17 -8.15 15.00
CA GLY A 317 21.67 -6.82 15.30
C GLY A 317 20.73 -5.67 14.90
N TYR A 318 19.44 -5.93 14.64
CA TYR A 318 18.49 -4.87 14.30
C TYR A 318 18.22 -3.97 15.53
N PRO A 319 18.60 -2.68 15.51
CA PRO A 319 18.56 -1.84 16.72
C PRO A 319 17.16 -1.62 17.28
N ARG A 320 16.13 -1.59 16.41
CA ARG A 320 14.73 -1.45 16.84
C ARG A 320 14.27 -2.65 17.66
N ALA A 321 14.64 -3.85 17.24
CA ALA A 321 14.29 -5.08 17.93
C ALA A 321 15.02 -5.17 19.27
N LEU A 322 16.33 -4.89 19.28
CA LEU A 322 17.13 -4.82 20.51
C LEU A 322 16.55 -3.84 21.53
N TYR A 323 16.13 -2.64 21.07
CA TYR A 323 15.55 -1.64 21.96
C TYR A 323 14.21 -2.09 22.55
N GLU A 324 13.38 -2.77 21.75
CA GLU A 324 12.11 -3.29 22.21
C GLU A 324 12.27 -4.48 23.17
N LEU A 325 13.22 -5.38 22.90
CA LEU A 325 13.60 -6.43 23.84
C LEU A 325 14.12 -5.85 25.16
N ALA A 326 14.92 -4.78 25.11
CA ALA A 326 15.37 -4.09 26.31
C ALA A 326 14.19 -3.51 27.10
N ARG A 327 13.19 -2.95 26.41
CA ARG A 327 11.95 -2.48 27.06
C ARG A 327 11.24 -3.61 27.80
N ILE A 328 11.11 -4.78 27.17
CA ILE A 328 10.50 -5.98 27.77
C ILE A 328 11.32 -6.43 28.98
N ALA A 329 12.65 -6.61 28.83
CA ALA A 329 13.54 -7.01 29.93
C ALA A 329 13.46 -6.07 31.14
N ARG A 330 13.33 -4.75 30.90
CA ARG A 330 13.11 -3.76 31.96
C ARG A 330 11.77 -3.94 32.67
N GLN A 331 10.70 -4.28 31.94
CA GLN A 331 9.38 -4.55 32.53
C GLN A 331 9.42 -5.80 33.41
N ASP A 332 10.17 -6.81 32.99
CA ASP A 332 10.33 -8.08 33.72
C ASP A 332 11.35 -7.97 34.87
N GLY A 333 12.01 -6.82 35.03
CA GLY A 333 13.04 -6.60 36.05
C GLY A 333 14.38 -7.30 35.75
N ASN A 334 14.56 -7.85 34.54
CA ASN A 334 15.83 -8.41 34.08
C ASN A 334 16.78 -7.29 33.65
N TRP A 335 17.48 -6.71 34.63
CA TRP A 335 18.39 -5.59 34.42
C TRP A 335 19.67 -5.95 33.68
N GLU A 336 20.14 -7.19 33.82
CA GLU A 336 21.31 -7.69 33.11
C GLU A 336 21.04 -7.68 31.59
N ALA A 337 19.96 -8.36 31.16
CA ALA A 337 19.56 -8.36 29.75
C ALA A 337 19.23 -6.95 29.24
N TYR A 338 18.57 -6.11 30.04
CA TYR A 338 18.32 -4.70 29.68
C TYR A 338 19.61 -3.96 29.33
N CYS A 339 20.64 -4.08 30.16
CA CYS A 339 21.93 -3.42 29.92
C CYS A 339 22.65 -4.00 28.70
N GLU A 340 22.73 -5.32 28.59
CA GLU A 340 23.38 -6.00 27.48
C GLU A 340 22.77 -5.59 26.13
N LEU A 341 21.44 -5.60 26.02
CA LEU A 341 20.73 -5.25 24.80
C LEU A 341 20.95 -3.78 24.41
N LEU A 342 20.95 -2.86 25.39
CA LEU A 342 21.25 -1.46 25.12
C LEU A 342 22.72 -1.25 24.72
N GLU A 343 23.66 -1.97 25.33
CA GLU A 343 25.06 -1.92 24.93
C GLU A 343 25.29 -2.48 23.53
N GLN A 344 24.58 -3.53 23.13
CA GLN A 344 24.63 -4.05 21.76
C GLN A 344 24.22 -2.99 20.73
N ILE A 345 23.19 -2.19 21.01
CA ILE A 345 22.80 -1.05 20.16
C ILE A 345 23.96 -0.05 20.01
N LEU A 346 24.73 0.17 21.08
CA LEU A 346 25.85 1.11 21.11
C LEU A 346 27.15 0.57 20.48
N LYS A 347 27.29 -0.76 20.40
CA LYS A 347 28.45 -1.46 19.78
C LYS A 347 28.24 -1.77 18.30
N GLY A 348 26.97 -1.85 17.84
CA GLY A 348 26.64 -2.09 16.44
C GLY A 348 27.15 -0.99 15.48
N PRO A 349 27.33 -1.30 14.18
CA PRO A 349 27.86 -0.35 13.20
C PRO A 349 27.07 0.97 13.22
N LEU A 350 27.82 2.04 13.49
CA LEU A 350 27.41 3.38 13.94
C LEU A 350 26.60 4.23 12.95
N GLN A 351 25.83 3.64 12.02
CA GLN A 351 24.96 4.37 11.08
C GLN A 351 23.47 4.07 11.25
N ALA A 352 23.08 3.05 12.03
CA ALA A 352 21.73 2.50 11.92
C ALA A 352 20.60 3.23 12.69
N SER A 353 20.87 4.10 13.67
CA SER A 353 19.92 5.11 14.18
C SER A 353 20.51 5.93 15.34
N LEU A 354 20.93 7.19 15.08
CA LEU A 354 21.33 8.13 16.14
C LEU A 354 20.26 8.26 17.24
N VAL A 355 18.99 8.16 16.85
CA VAL A 355 17.85 8.21 17.78
C VAL A 355 17.86 7.05 18.77
N LEU A 356 18.09 5.82 18.32
CA LEU A 356 18.12 4.65 19.21
C LEU A 356 19.38 4.62 20.06
N GLY A 357 20.54 5.02 19.51
CA GLY A 357 21.76 5.18 20.30
C GLY A 357 21.58 6.19 21.43
N LEU A 358 20.96 7.35 21.14
CA LEU A 358 20.64 8.37 22.15
C LEU A 358 19.73 7.79 23.25
N ARG A 359 18.66 7.08 22.86
CA ARG A 359 17.75 6.44 23.83
C ARG A 359 18.45 5.37 24.67
N ALA A 360 19.28 4.54 24.06
CA ALA A 360 20.06 3.51 24.76
C ALA A 360 21.02 4.13 25.78
N SER A 361 21.71 5.21 25.40
CA SER A 361 22.64 5.92 26.29
C SER A 361 21.91 6.55 27.48
N ILE A 362 20.74 7.17 27.24
CA ILE A 362 19.88 7.69 28.33
C ILE A 362 19.40 6.56 29.25
N GLY A 363 19.05 5.40 28.68
CA GLY A 363 18.61 4.23 29.41
C GLY A 363 19.69 3.69 30.35
N LEU A 364 20.90 3.50 29.84
CA LEU A 364 22.06 3.03 30.60
C LEU A 364 22.50 4.04 31.66
N ALA A 365 22.55 5.33 31.33
CA ALA A 365 22.84 6.38 32.29
C ALA A 365 21.85 6.38 33.48
N SER A 366 20.58 6.07 33.21
CA SER A 366 19.54 6.00 34.26
C SER A 366 19.70 4.78 35.14
N TYR A 367 20.05 3.64 34.54
CA TYR A 367 20.30 2.42 35.28
C TYR A 367 21.52 2.57 36.20
N TYR A 368 22.67 3.00 35.68
CA TYR A 368 23.88 3.14 36.47
C TYR A 368 23.74 4.20 37.58
N GLU A 369 23.03 5.30 37.32
CA GLU A 369 22.80 6.33 38.35
C GLU A 369 21.90 5.83 39.49
N TRP A 370 20.75 5.22 39.17
CA TRP A 370 19.68 5.00 40.14
C TRP A 370 19.58 3.56 40.66
N LYS A 371 20.01 2.56 39.88
CA LYS A 371 19.94 1.15 40.27
C LYS A 371 21.27 0.62 40.81
N GLN A 372 22.38 0.93 40.14
CA GLN A 372 23.71 0.48 40.58
C GLN A 372 24.44 1.48 41.48
N GLY A 373 24.18 2.78 41.31
CA GLY A 373 24.94 3.83 42.02
C GLY A 373 26.36 4.02 41.49
N ASP A 374 26.67 3.47 40.31
CA ASP A 374 27.93 3.69 39.59
C ASP A 374 27.86 5.03 38.86
N LEU A 375 28.36 6.07 39.54
CA LEU A 375 28.29 7.44 39.05
C LEU A 375 29.20 7.68 37.85
N ASP A 376 30.32 6.96 37.75
CA ASP A 376 31.30 7.15 36.67
C ASP A 376 30.73 6.61 35.36
N LYS A 377 30.15 5.41 35.37
CA LYS A 377 29.41 4.90 34.20
C LYS A 377 28.18 5.74 33.87
N ALA A 378 27.46 6.22 34.89
CA ALA A 378 26.30 7.09 34.66
C ALA A 378 26.71 8.39 33.95
N GLU A 379 27.85 8.97 34.33
CA GLU A 379 28.44 10.13 33.68
C GLU A 379 28.84 9.81 32.24
N GLU A 380 29.57 8.71 32.03
CA GLU A 380 30.04 8.25 30.71
C GLU A 380 28.87 8.16 29.71
N TYR A 381 27.82 7.42 30.05
CA TYR A 381 26.66 7.28 29.17
C TYR A 381 25.86 8.59 29.01
N THR A 382 25.86 9.47 30.02
CA THR A 382 25.25 10.81 29.89
C THR A 382 26.02 11.67 28.89
N ARG A 383 27.35 11.66 28.94
CA ARG A 383 28.21 12.37 27.97
C ARG A 383 28.05 11.79 26.56
N ARG A 384 27.99 10.46 26.42
CA ARG A 384 27.70 9.81 25.15
C ARG A 384 26.34 10.23 24.58
N ALA A 385 25.31 10.32 25.43
CA ALA A 385 23.99 10.81 25.02
C ALA A 385 24.05 12.25 24.50
N PHE A 386 24.86 13.14 25.10
CA PHE A 386 25.07 14.49 24.58
C PHE A 386 25.67 14.47 23.17
N SER A 387 26.77 13.75 22.96
CA SER A 387 27.42 13.68 21.65
C SER A 387 26.48 13.15 20.56
N LEU A 388 25.65 12.15 20.88
CA LEU A 388 24.65 11.62 19.97
C LEU A 388 23.51 12.60 19.69
N LEU A 389 23.10 13.39 20.69
CA LEU A 389 22.10 14.44 20.51
C LEU A 389 22.61 15.55 19.59
N GLU A 390 23.85 15.98 19.76
CA GLU A 390 24.50 16.98 18.90
C GLU A 390 24.61 16.49 17.46
N ALA A 391 25.08 15.25 17.25
CA ALA A 391 25.12 14.62 15.94
C ALA A 391 23.73 14.54 15.28
N LEU A 392 22.69 14.17 16.05
CA LEU A 392 21.32 14.08 15.56
C LEU A 392 20.75 15.45 15.17
N VAL A 393 21.06 16.50 15.94
CA VAL A 393 20.67 17.88 15.61
C VAL A 393 21.36 18.33 14.32
N ALA A 394 22.65 18.06 14.16
CA ALA A 394 23.41 18.42 12.96
C ALA A 394 22.86 17.70 11.71
N GLU A 395 22.58 16.39 11.81
CA GLU A 395 21.98 15.60 10.73
C GLU A 395 20.60 16.15 10.33
N ARG A 396 19.72 16.40 11.30
CA ARG A 396 18.38 16.94 11.06
C ARG A 396 18.40 18.31 10.39
N SER A 397 19.28 19.20 10.85
CA SER A 397 19.48 20.51 10.24
C SER A 397 19.95 20.41 8.78
N ARG A 398 20.86 19.49 8.47
CA ARG A 398 21.35 19.27 7.09
C ARG A 398 20.22 18.87 6.13
N ILE A 399 19.24 18.10 6.59
CA ILE A 399 18.09 17.66 5.78
C ILE A 399 16.86 18.56 5.91
N GLY A 400 16.97 19.73 6.55
CA GLY A 400 15.84 20.66 6.75
C GLY A 400 14.72 20.11 7.63
N ALA A 401 14.99 19.07 8.44
CA ALA A 401 14.00 18.47 9.32
C ALA A 401 14.05 19.08 10.72
N LYS A 402 12.90 19.10 11.40
CA LYS A 402 12.82 19.55 12.80
C LYS A 402 13.71 18.68 13.69
N GLY A 403 14.58 19.31 14.47
CA GLY A 403 15.44 18.65 15.44
C GLY A 403 14.67 18.01 16.60
N PRO A 404 15.35 17.18 17.42
CA PRO A 404 14.78 16.63 18.65
C PRO A 404 14.33 17.74 19.62
N PRO A 405 13.34 17.46 20.49
CA PRO A 405 12.85 18.45 21.46
C PRO A 405 13.97 19.02 22.36
N PRO A 406 14.02 20.35 22.58
CA PRO A 406 15.03 20.98 23.45
C PRO A 406 15.04 20.43 24.88
N SER A 407 13.91 19.90 25.34
CA SER A 407 13.75 19.28 26.65
C SER A 407 14.70 18.10 26.90
N ILE A 408 15.17 17.42 25.84
CA ILE A 408 16.15 16.34 25.97
C ILE A 408 17.49 16.90 26.44
N ASN A 409 17.97 17.98 25.82
CA ASN A 409 19.22 18.64 26.20
C ASN A 409 19.18 19.13 27.65
N ILE A 410 18.07 19.80 28.03
CA ILE A 410 17.86 20.30 29.41
C ILE A 410 17.94 19.15 30.42
N LYS A 411 17.27 18.02 30.14
CA LYS A 411 17.29 16.84 31.02
C LYS A 411 18.67 16.19 31.13
N LEU A 412 19.45 16.18 30.05
CA LEU A 412 20.82 15.66 30.07
C LEU A 412 21.76 16.57 30.88
N LYS A 413 21.63 17.91 30.77
CA LYS A 413 22.42 18.87 31.57
C LYS A 413 22.16 18.73 33.06
N ALA A 414 20.88 18.75 33.43
CA ALA A 414 20.47 18.57 34.82
C ALA A 414 20.90 17.22 35.40
N ARG A 415 20.99 16.16 34.57
CA ARG A 415 21.53 14.87 34.99
C ARG A 415 23.03 14.94 35.24
N LEU A 416 23.79 15.52 34.32
CA LEU A 416 25.24 15.62 34.46
C LEU A 416 25.62 16.44 35.69
N GLU A 417 25.00 17.60 35.89
CA GLU A 417 25.17 18.43 37.09
C GLU A 417 24.88 17.64 38.38
N ARG A 418 23.79 16.85 38.38
CA ARG A 418 23.42 16.02 39.53
C ARG A 418 24.44 14.91 39.79
N ILE A 419 24.95 14.25 38.75
CA ILE A 419 25.97 13.19 38.88
C ILE A 419 27.27 13.79 39.43
N THR A 420 27.73 14.92 38.87
CA THR A 420 28.94 15.62 39.35
C THR A 420 28.81 16.05 40.80
N ALA A 421 27.65 16.59 41.21
CA ALA A 421 27.41 16.94 42.62
C ALA A 421 27.45 15.71 43.54
N LYS A 422 26.88 14.58 43.12
CA LYS A 422 26.95 13.31 43.89
C LYS A 422 28.40 12.80 44.02
N GLN A 423 29.19 12.86 42.95
CA GLN A 423 30.61 12.46 42.98
C GLN A 423 31.43 13.36 43.91
N GLN A 424 31.25 14.68 43.84
CA GLN A 424 31.94 15.63 44.72
C GLN A 424 31.59 15.41 46.19
N ASN A 425 30.32 15.16 46.50
CA ASN A 425 29.91 14.85 47.87
C ASN A 425 30.50 13.52 48.36
N ARG A 426 30.58 12.50 47.50
CA ARG A 426 31.22 11.22 47.82
C ARG A 426 32.72 11.38 48.10
N GLN A 427 33.42 12.20 47.33
CA GLN A 427 34.83 12.51 47.54
C GLN A 427 35.11 13.33 48.80
N ARG A 428 34.16 14.14 49.27
CA ARG A 428 34.29 14.88 50.54
C ARG A 428 34.06 14.02 51.79
N LEU A 429 33.43 12.85 51.62
CA LEU A 429 33.10 11.91 52.71
C LEU A 429 34.11 10.76 52.85
N LEU A 430 34.98 10.58 51.84
CA LEU A 430 36.14 9.70 51.85
C LEU A 430 37.36 10.50 52.29
#